data_AF-A0A418VBX9-F1
#
_entry.id   AF-A0A418VBX9-F1
#
_cell.length_a   1.000
_cell.length_b   1.000
_cell.length_c   1.000
_cell.angle_alpha   90.00
_cell.angle_beta   90.00
_cell.angle_gamma   90.00
#
_symmetry.space_group_name_H-M   'P 1'
#
loop_
_entity.id
_entity.type
_entity.pdbx_description
1 polymer ?
#
loop_
_entity_poly.entity_id
_entity_poly.type
_entity_poly.pdbx_seq_one_letter_code
_entity_poly.pdbx_strand_id
1 'polypeptide(L)'
;MTPGLNFVPLEAARAFADGQEFQALTLLRRAQVAYSDQSVAWAQLERLIGLVLIHVQREVEGTFCLERADARLDALNAFKPDLFHLAARAEPGTLE
;
A
#
# COMPACT_ATOMS: atom_id res chain seq x y z
N MET A 1 -12.84 -10.31 -8.45
CA MET A 1 -11.61 -10.21 -9.26
C MET A 1 -10.68 -9.29 -8.49
N THR A 2 -9.66 -9.84 -7.84
CA THR A 2 -8.67 -9.02 -7.12
C THR A 2 -7.91 -8.22 -8.18
N PRO A 3 -7.91 -6.89 -8.15
CA PRO A 3 -7.18 -6.11 -9.13
C PRO A 3 -5.69 -6.42 -9.03
N GLY A 4 -4.98 -6.40 -10.16
CA GLY A 4 -3.56 -6.75 -10.22
C GLY A 4 -2.73 -5.90 -9.26
N LEU A 5 -2.01 -6.55 -8.34
CA LEU A 5 -1.20 -5.89 -7.29
C LEU A 5 0.19 -5.46 -7.80
N ASN A 6 0.32 -5.19 -9.10
CA ASN A 6 1.60 -4.87 -9.75
C ASN A 6 2.20 -3.53 -9.29
N PHE A 7 1.38 -2.64 -8.72
CA PHE A 7 1.83 -1.37 -8.14
C PHE A 7 2.58 -1.55 -6.82
N VAL A 8 2.42 -2.70 -6.14
CA VAL A 8 3.12 -3.03 -4.90
C VAL A 8 4.45 -3.72 -5.24
N PRO A 9 5.60 -3.17 -4.83
CA PRO A 9 6.88 -3.85 -4.98
C PRO A 9 6.89 -5.20 -4.26
N LEU A 10 7.35 -6.25 -4.93
CA LEU A 10 7.40 -7.59 -4.34
C LEU A 10 8.28 -7.63 -3.08
N GLU A 11 9.36 -6.86 -3.07
CA GLU A 11 10.24 -6.67 -1.91
C GLU A 11 9.52 -6.03 -0.71
N ALA A 12 8.61 -5.09 -0.95
CA ALA A 12 7.83 -4.46 0.13
C ALA A 12 6.83 -5.46 0.74
N ALA A 13 6.16 -6.23 -0.12
CA ALA A 13 5.24 -7.28 0.30
C ALA A 13 5.94 -8.38 1.12
N ARG A 14 7.11 -8.84 0.67
CA ARG A 14 7.93 -9.82 1.40
C ARG A 14 8.41 -9.29 2.74
N ALA A 15 8.93 -8.05 2.76
CA ALA A 15 9.34 -7.41 4.01
C ALA A 15 8.17 -7.34 5.02
N PHE A 16 6.96 -7.02 4.56
CA PHE A 16 5.79 -7.01 5.44
C PHE A 16 5.44 -8.43 5.93
N ALA A 17 5.42 -9.43 5.04
CA ALA A 17 5.14 -10.82 5.41
C ALA A 17 6.16 -11.41 6.40
N ASP A 18 7.42 -10.96 6.33
CA ASP A 18 8.52 -11.39 7.19
C ASP A 18 8.57 -10.62 8.53
N GLY A 19 7.59 -9.75 8.83
CA GLY A 19 7.57 -8.94 10.06
C GLY A 19 8.61 -7.83 10.08
N GLN A 20 8.99 -7.31 8.90
CA GLN A 20 9.92 -6.19 8.73
C GLN A 20 9.16 -4.94 8.30
N GLU A 21 8.24 -4.45 9.13
CA GLU A 21 7.27 -3.41 8.76
C GLU A 21 7.93 -2.08 8.41
N PHE A 22 9.00 -1.70 9.12
CA PHE A 22 9.76 -0.49 8.80
C PHE A 22 10.49 -0.58 7.44
N GLN A 23 10.97 -1.77 7.10
CA GLN A 23 11.54 -2.05 5.78
C GLN A 23 10.45 -1.95 4.72
N ALA A 24 9.28 -2.57 4.96
CA ALA A 24 8.12 -2.47 4.07
C ALA A 24 7.69 -1.02 3.85
N LEU A 25 7.57 -0.21 4.91
CA LEU A 25 7.29 1.23 4.82
C LEU A 25 8.29 1.98 3.95
N THR A 26 9.58 1.71 4.12
CA THR A 26 10.64 2.35 3.34
C THR A 26 10.50 2.03 1.85
N LEU A 27 10.24 0.77 1.51
CA LEU A 27 10.07 0.31 0.14
C LEU A 27 8.78 0.85 -0.50
N LEU A 28 7.67 0.86 0.24
CA LEU A 28 6.41 1.44 -0.22
C LEU A 28 6.54 2.94 -0.51
N ARG A 29 7.17 3.70 0.39
CA ARG A 29 7.42 5.14 0.19
C ARG A 29 8.30 5.39 -1.03
N ARG A 30 9.35 4.59 -1.20
CA ARG A 30 10.22 4.70 -2.38
C ARG A 30 9.46 4.46 -3.67
N ALA A 31 8.60 3.45 -3.71
CA ALA A 31 7.76 3.17 -4.88
C ALA A 31 6.74 4.28 -5.13
N GLN A 32 6.14 4.83 -4.07
CA GLN A 32 5.15 5.90 -4.17
C GLN A 32 5.73 7.16 -4.84
N VAL A 33 6.97 7.53 -4.53
CA VAL A 33 7.66 8.70 -5.12
C VAL A 33 7.80 8.59 -6.65
N ALA A 34 7.73 7.39 -7.23
CA ALA A 34 7.76 7.21 -8.68
C ALA A 34 6.44 7.58 -9.38
N TYR A 35 5.37 7.83 -8.63
CA TYR A 35 4.06 8.14 -9.16
C TYR A 35 3.65 9.59 -8.85
N SER A 36 2.88 10.20 -9.77
CA SER A 36 2.19 11.45 -9.47
C SER A 36 1.14 11.24 -8.38
N ASP A 37 1.03 12.20 -7.47
CA ASP A 37 0.00 12.31 -6.43
C ASP A 37 -1.45 12.23 -6.96
N GLN A 38 -1.65 12.52 -8.24
CA GLN A 38 -2.94 12.41 -8.90
C GLN A 38 -3.27 10.99 -9.40
N SER A 39 -2.32 10.06 -9.39
CA SER A 39 -2.50 8.72 -9.93
C SER A 39 -3.18 7.75 -8.95
N VAL A 40 -3.86 6.74 -9.50
CA VAL A 40 -4.44 5.63 -8.71
C VAL A 40 -3.35 4.89 -7.94
N ALA A 41 -2.23 4.56 -8.59
CA ALA A 41 -1.13 3.81 -7.97
C ALA A 41 -0.52 4.55 -6.77
N TRP A 42 -0.35 5.88 -6.86
CA TRP A 42 0.09 6.69 -5.72
C TRP A 42 -0.87 6.60 -4.54
N ALA A 43 -2.18 6.72 -4.80
CA ALA A 43 -3.20 6.69 -3.75
C ALA A 43 -3.33 5.28 -3.12
N GLN A 44 -3.18 4.23 -3.92
CA GLN A 44 -3.14 2.86 -3.42
C GLN A 44 -1.92 2.60 -2.52
N LEU A 45 -0.73 3.08 -2.92
CA LEU A 45 0.48 2.99 -2.10
C LEU A 45 0.37 3.85 -0.83
N GLU A 46 -0.21 5.05 -0.93
CA GLU A 46 -0.47 5.93 0.22
C GLU A 46 -1.35 5.23 1.25
N ARG A 47 -2.40 4.54 0.79
CA ARG A 47 -3.28 3.77 1.65
C ARG A 47 -2.54 2.66 2.38
N LEU A 48 -1.74 1.88 1.67
CA LEU A 48 -0.93 0.80 2.26
C LEU A 48 0.09 1.36 3.26
N ILE A 49 0.74 2.49 2.96
CA ILE A 49 1.62 3.18 3.91
C ILE A 49 0.85 3.56 5.18
N GLY A 50 -0.35 4.14 5.03
CA GLY A 50 -1.20 4.50 6.16
C GLY A 50 -1.56 3.29 7.05
N LEU A 51 -1.93 2.17 6.43
CA LEU A 51 -2.26 0.94 7.16
C LEU A 51 -1.05 0.34 7.88
N VAL A 52 0.13 0.31 7.23
CA VAL A 52 1.33 -0.22 7.88
C VAL A 52 1.78 0.70 9.03
N LEU A 53 1.62 2.03 8.90
CA LEU A 53 1.85 2.97 10.00
C LEU A 53 0.95 2.68 11.21
N ILE A 54 -0.35 2.50 10.98
CA ILE A 54 -1.28 2.12 12.06
C ILE A 54 -0.86 0.78 12.68
N HIS A 55 -0.48 -0.20 11.86
CA HIS A 55 -0.03 -1.51 12.33
C HIS A 55 1.18 -1.42 13.27
N VAL A 56 2.11 -0.48 13.03
CA VAL A 56 3.26 -0.21 13.92
C VAL A 56 2.98 0.87 14.98
N GLN A 57 1.72 1.09 15.35
CA GLN A 57 1.28 2.03 16.39
C GLN A 57 1.59 3.51 16.10
N ARG A 58 1.62 3.91 14.83
CA ARG A 58 1.71 5.31 14.37
C ARG A 58 0.37 5.79 13.83
N GLU A 59 -0.62 5.84 14.72
CA GLU A 59 -2.02 6.06 14.35
C GLU A 59 -2.27 7.42 13.68
N VAL A 60 -1.64 8.49 14.18
CA VAL A 60 -1.86 9.86 13.68
C VAL A 60 -1.38 9.98 12.24
N GLU A 61 -0.12 9.61 11.97
CA GLU A 61 0.43 9.65 10.62
C GLU A 61 -0.28 8.68 9.69
N GLY A 62 -0.64 7.51 10.21
CA GLY A 62 -1.41 6.52 9.48
C GLY A 62 -2.78 7.05 9.03
N THR A 63 -3.49 7.74 9.93
CA THR A 63 -4.80 8.35 9.66
C THR A 63 -4.70 9.42 8.58
N PHE A 64 -3.71 10.31 8.66
CA PHE A 64 -3.49 11.32 7.61
C PHE A 64 -3.24 10.70 6.24
N CYS A 65 -2.47 9.61 6.17
CA CYS A 65 -2.27 8.88 4.93
C CYS A 65 -3.58 8.25 4.42
N LEU A 66 -4.36 7.62 5.30
CA LEU A 66 -5.65 7.01 4.92
C LEU A 66 -6.66 8.03 4.41
N GLU A 67 -6.85 9.16 5.09
CA GLU A 67 -7.80 10.19 4.68
C GLU A 67 -7.46 10.73 3.29
N ARG A 68 -6.17 11.01 3.04
CA ARG A 68 -5.68 11.50 1.75
C ARG A 68 -5.83 10.45 0.64
N ALA A 69 -5.48 9.20 0.93
CA ALA A 69 -5.59 8.11 -0.01
C ALA A 69 -7.06 7.80 -0.37
N ASP A 70 -7.91 7.62 0.64
CA ASP A 70 -9.29 7.21 0.45
C ASP A 70 -10.09 8.28 -0.30
N ALA A 71 -9.93 9.56 0.05
CA ALA A 71 -10.56 10.66 -0.69
C ALA A 71 -10.18 10.65 -2.17
N ARG A 72 -8.92 10.33 -2.49
CA ARG A 72 -8.45 10.25 -3.88
C ARG A 72 -8.97 9.01 -4.60
N LEU A 73 -8.97 7.84 -3.94
CA LEU A 73 -9.47 6.59 -4.51
C LEU A 73 -10.98 6.65 -4.76
N ASP A 74 -11.75 7.26 -3.85
CA ASP A 74 -13.18 7.47 -4.01
C ASP A 74 -13.49 8.38 -5.20
N ALA A 75 -12.77 9.50 -5.34
CA ALA A 75 -12.92 10.40 -6.49
C ALA A 75 -12.60 9.72 -7.85
N LEU A 76 -11.75 8.68 -7.84
CA LEU A 76 -11.35 7.93 -9.03
C LEU A 76 -12.15 6.63 -9.24
N ASN A 77 -13.13 6.32 -8.38
CA ASN A 77 -13.81 5.02 -8.32
C ASN A 77 -12.82 3.83 -8.33
N ALA A 78 -11.71 3.98 -7.61
CA ALA A 78 -10.62 3.03 -7.61
C ALA A 78 -10.68 2.08 -6.42
N PHE A 79 -10.05 0.92 -6.60
CA PHE A 79 -9.93 -0.10 -5.55
C PHE A 79 -9.04 0.37 -4.38
N LYS A 80 -9.48 0.07 -3.15
CA LYS A 80 -8.82 0.39 -1.88
C LYS A 80 -8.07 -0.84 -1.31
N PRO A 81 -6.74 -0.98 -1.51
CA PRO A 81 -5.98 -2.11 -1.01
C PRO A 81 -5.85 -2.07 0.51
N ASP A 82 -5.95 -3.23 1.16
CA ASP A 82 -5.70 -3.41 2.60
C ASP A 82 -4.41 -4.23 2.88
N LEU A 83 -4.15 -4.53 4.16
CA LEU A 83 -2.97 -5.32 4.56
C LEU A 83 -3.00 -6.76 4.04
N PHE A 84 -4.18 -7.35 3.80
CA PHE A 84 -4.28 -8.66 3.19
C PHE A 84 -3.78 -8.62 1.75
N HIS A 85 -4.10 -7.56 1.01
CA HIS A 85 -3.57 -7.38 -0.34
C HIS A 85 -2.05 -7.19 -0.34
N LEU A 86 -1.49 -6.45 0.63
CA LEU A 86 -0.05 -6.32 0.78
C LEU A 86 0.62 -7.68 1.06
N ALA A 87 0.07 -8.48 1.97
CA ALA A 87 0.60 -9.81 2.29
C ALA A 87 0.45 -10.79 1.11
N ALA A 88 -0.71 -10.82 0.45
CA ALA A 88 -1.00 -11.69 -0.68
C ALA A 88 -0.06 -11.45 -1.87
N ARG A 89 0.46 -10.22 -2.04
CA ARG A 89 1.46 -9.91 -3.08
C ARG A 89 2.76 -10.72 -2.93
N ALA A 90 3.11 -11.14 -1.70
CA ALA A 90 4.31 -11.90 -1.41
C ALA A 90 4.17 -13.39 -1.80
N GLU A 91 2.94 -13.89 -1.91
CA GLU A 91 2.68 -15.29 -2.23
C GLU A 91 3.07 -15.61 -3.67
N PRO A 92 3.91 -16.63 -3.91
CA PRO A 92 4.22 -17.10 -5.25
C PRO A 92 3.01 -17.86 -5.81
N GLY A 93 2.05 -17.16 -6.43
CA GLY A 93 0.94 -17.84 -7.13
C GLY A 93 -0.30 -17.04 -7.51
N THR A 94 -0.51 -15.81 -7.04
CA THR A 94 -1.84 -15.16 -7.16
C THR A 94 -1.90 -14.07 -8.24
N LEU A 95 -1.28 -14.30 -9.40
CA LEU A 95 -1.44 -13.45 -10.59
C LEU A 95 -1.46 -14.32 -11.86
N GLU A 96 -2.59 -14.99 -12.10
CA GLU A 96 -3.09 -15.26 -13.46
C GLU A 96 -4.34 -14.41 -13.70
#